data_AF-A0A1Q3D1Y9-F1
#
_entry.id   AF-A0A1Q3D1Y9-F1
#
_cell.length_a   1.000
_cell.length_b   1.000
_cell.length_c   1.000
_cell.angle_alpha   90.00
_cell.angle_beta   90.00
_cell.angle_gamma   90.00
#
_symmetry.space_group_name_H-M   'P 1'
#
loop_
_entity.id
_entity.type
_entity.pdbx_description
1 polymer ?
#
loop_
_entity_poly.entity_id
_entity_poly.type
_entity_poly.pdbx_seq_one_letter_code
_entity_poly.pdbx_strand_id
1 'polypeptide(L)'
;ITDAVVAARILNATLVVPKLDQKSFWKDASNFAEIFDVEWCISFLSKDIKIIKQLPSKRARKTLTPYTMRVPRKCSERCYQSCVLPVLLKRHVVQLTKFDYRLANRLNLDLQKLRCRVNYYALKFTDPILEMGKRLVQRMRMKSKHYIALHLRFEPDMLAISGCYYGGGDKERKELGPIRKRWKTLHTSNPDKERRHGKCPLTPEEVGLMLRTLGYGNDVNIYVASGDVYGGEETLAPLRALFPNFYTKDTIASKEELEPFSSFSSRMAALDFIVCLIAQHCHVC
;
A
#
# COMPACT_ATOMS: atom_id res chain seq x y z
N ILE A 1 0.59 -8.96 -0.72
CA ILE A 1 1.26 -10.04 0.05
C ILE A 1 0.23 -10.91 0.76
N THR A 2 -0.65 -10.32 1.56
CA THR A 2 -1.73 -11.00 2.30
C THR A 2 -2.51 -12.02 1.47
N ASP A 3 -2.98 -11.62 0.29
CA ASP A 3 -3.74 -12.50 -0.60
C ASP A 3 -2.92 -13.69 -1.12
N ALA A 4 -1.59 -13.58 -1.19
CA ALA A 4 -0.73 -14.67 -1.65
C ALA A 4 -0.64 -15.78 -0.59
N VAL A 5 -0.64 -15.42 0.70
CA VAL A 5 -0.72 -16.39 1.81
C VAL A 5 -2.05 -17.13 1.76
N VAL A 6 -3.16 -16.42 1.56
CA VAL A 6 -4.49 -17.03 1.48
C VAL A 6 -4.61 -17.91 0.23
N ALA A 7 -4.08 -17.47 -0.92
CA ALA A 7 -4.04 -18.30 -2.13
C ALA A 7 -3.21 -19.57 -1.94
N ALA A 8 -2.07 -19.50 -1.25
CA ALA A 8 -1.28 -20.68 -0.90
C ALA A 8 -2.06 -21.63 0.02
N ARG A 9 -2.83 -21.09 0.99
CA ARG A 9 -3.72 -21.89 1.85
C ARG A 9 -4.81 -22.61 1.06
N ILE A 10 -5.48 -21.92 0.12
CA ILE A 10 -6.51 -22.50 -0.75
C ILE A 10 -5.95 -23.65 -1.59
N LEU A 11 -4.73 -23.48 -2.10
CA LEU A 11 -4.06 -24.47 -2.96
C LEU A 11 -3.33 -25.58 -2.17
N ASN A 12 -3.34 -25.51 -0.83
CA ASN A 12 -2.51 -26.34 0.04
C ASN A 12 -1.03 -26.38 -0.42
N ALA A 13 -0.49 -25.22 -0.77
CA ALA A 13 0.81 -25.06 -1.40
C ALA A 13 1.85 -24.43 -0.45
N THR A 14 3.12 -24.66 -0.74
CA THR A 14 4.22 -23.91 -0.10
C THR A 14 4.38 -22.55 -0.77
N LEU A 15 4.38 -21.48 0.02
CA LEU A 15 4.64 -20.13 -0.47
C LEU A 15 6.14 -19.85 -0.47
N VAL A 16 6.68 -19.36 -1.58
CA VAL A 16 8.01 -18.74 -1.60
C VAL A 16 7.85 -17.27 -1.23
N VAL A 17 8.73 -16.73 -0.38
CA VAL A 17 8.70 -15.30 0.00
C VAL A 17 8.52 -14.43 -1.25
N PRO A 18 7.48 -13.57 -1.30
CA PRO A 18 7.15 -12.84 -2.51
C PRO A 18 8.27 -11.90 -2.96
N LYS A 19 8.46 -11.81 -4.28
CA LYS A 19 9.26 -10.74 -4.89
C LYS A 19 8.36 -9.54 -5.13
N LEU A 20 8.76 -8.38 -4.62
CA LEU A 20 8.02 -7.13 -4.83
C LEU A 20 8.26 -6.60 -6.24
N ASP A 21 7.29 -5.87 -6.77
CA ASP A 21 7.38 -5.31 -8.11
C ASP A 21 8.19 -4.02 -8.09
N GLN A 22 9.33 -4.05 -8.78
CA GLN A 22 10.28 -2.93 -8.86
C GLN A 22 10.17 -2.16 -10.19
N LYS A 23 9.33 -2.61 -11.13
CA LYS A 23 9.40 -2.17 -12.54
C LYS A 23 8.18 -1.37 -13.03
N SER A 24 7.06 -1.38 -12.31
CA SER A 24 5.80 -0.81 -12.85
C SER A 24 5.69 0.72 -12.74
N PHE A 25 5.57 1.27 -11.53
CA PHE A 25 5.28 2.71 -11.33
C PHE A 25 6.23 3.37 -10.33
N TRP A 26 6.24 2.89 -9.09
CA TRP A 26 7.01 3.48 -7.97
C TRP A 26 8.53 3.31 -8.09
N LYS A 27 9.01 2.47 -9.03
CA LYS A 27 10.43 2.15 -9.26
C LYS A 27 11.22 1.84 -7.98
N ASP A 28 10.54 1.33 -6.97
CA ASP A 28 11.12 1.01 -5.68
C ASP A 28 11.90 -0.29 -5.77
N ALA A 29 13.19 -0.27 -5.42
CA ALA A 29 14.06 -1.45 -5.46
C ALA A 29 14.00 -2.30 -4.17
N SER A 30 13.12 -1.97 -3.23
CA SER A 30 13.01 -2.69 -1.96
C SER A 30 12.63 -4.14 -2.16
N ASN A 31 13.28 -5.00 -1.38
CA ASN A 31 12.91 -6.40 -1.26
C ASN A 31 12.01 -6.65 -0.05
N PHE A 32 11.34 -7.81 -0.03
CA PHE A 32 10.46 -8.17 1.08
C PHE A 32 11.18 -8.11 2.44
N ALA A 33 12.40 -8.63 2.52
CA ALA A 33 13.18 -8.72 3.75
C ALA A 33 13.69 -7.35 4.27
N GLU A 34 13.67 -6.32 3.42
CA GLU A 34 14.09 -4.97 3.80
C GLU A 34 12.94 -4.19 4.43
N ILE A 35 11.70 -4.59 4.16
CA ILE A 35 10.49 -3.97 4.69
C ILE A 35 9.93 -4.78 5.86
N PHE A 36 9.87 -6.11 5.71
CA PHE A 36 9.23 -7.01 6.67
C PHE A 36 10.20 -8.03 7.27
N ASP A 37 9.98 -8.35 8.54
CA ASP A 37 10.67 -9.41 9.26
C ASP A 37 10.26 -10.79 8.70
N VAL A 38 11.17 -11.41 7.95
CA VAL A 38 10.92 -12.69 7.25
C VAL A 38 10.81 -13.84 8.23
N GLU A 39 11.65 -13.90 9.26
CA GLU A 39 11.63 -14.98 10.24
C GLU A 39 10.35 -14.95 11.05
N TRP A 40 9.93 -13.75 11.47
CA TRP A 40 8.64 -13.56 12.12
C TRP A 40 7.49 -14.03 11.24
N CYS A 41 7.46 -13.60 9.97
CA CYS A 41 6.40 -14.01 9.04
C CYS A 41 6.33 -15.54 8.87
N ILE A 42 7.48 -16.21 8.71
CA ILE A 42 7.56 -17.68 8.57
C ILE A 42 7.10 -18.38 9.85
N SER A 43 7.61 -17.96 11.01
CA SER A 43 7.31 -18.61 12.29
C SER A 43 5.85 -18.40 12.70
N PHE A 44 5.33 -17.18 12.55
CA PHE A 44 3.94 -16.83 12.88
C PHE A 44 2.94 -17.64 12.05
N LEU A 45 3.20 -17.82 10.74
CA LEU A 45 2.30 -18.52 9.83
C LEU A 45 2.57 -20.03 9.71
N SER A 46 3.50 -20.58 10.49
CA SER A 46 3.94 -21.98 10.41
C SER A 46 2.81 -23.01 10.55
N LYS A 47 1.76 -22.68 11.32
CA LYS A 47 0.55 -23.51 11.50
C LYS A 47 -0.50 -23.33 10.39
N ASP A 48 -0.41 -22.26 9.62
CA ASP A 48 -1.36 -21.93 8.57
C ASP A 48 -0.88 -22.42 7.19
N ILE A 49 0.36 -22.09 6.83
CA ILE A 49 0.99 -22.50 5.56
C ILE A 49 2.50 -22.70 5.73
N LYS A 50 3.09 -23.50 4.85
CA LYS A 50 4.56 -23.58 4.74
C LYS A 50 5.09 -22.41 3.92
N ILE A 51 6.06 -21.68 4.46
CA ILE A 51 6.75 -20.59 3.77
C ILE A 51 8.24 -20.91 3.68
N ILE A 52 8.85 -20.69 2.52
CA ILE A 52 10.30 -20.83 2.30
C ILE A 52 10.87 -19.54 1.71
N LYS A 53 12.11 -19.18 2.09
CA LYS A 53 12.79 -17.97 1.60
C LYS A 53 13.08 -18.02 0.10
N GLN A 54 13.53 -19.18 -0.36
CA GLN A 54 13.95 -19.40 -1.74
C GLN A 54 13.72 -20.85 -2.14
N LEU A 55 13.70 -21.11 -3.45
CA LEU A 55 13.57 -22.46 -3.98
C LEU A 55 14.81 -23.30 -3.63
N PRO A 56 14.67 -24.61 -3.32
CA PRO A 56 15.80 -25.48 -3.02
C PRO A 56 16.77 -25.59 -4.20
N SER A 57 18.06 -25.32 -3.95
CA SER A 57 19.05 -25.12 -5.03
C SER A 57 19.77 -26.37 -5.53
N LYS A 58 19.75 -27.52 -4.82
CA LYS A 58 20.75 -28.59 -5.11
C LYS A 58 20.35 -30.07 -4.93
N ARG A 59 19.08 -30.44 -4.70
CA ARG A 59 18.68 -31.88 -4.57
C ARG A 59 17.73 -32.41 -5.65
N ALA A 60 17.21 -31.57 -6.54
CA ALA A 60 16.41 -32.01 -7.67
C ALA A 60 17.31 -32.04 -8.92
N ARG A 61 17.39 -33.19 -9.59
CA ARG A 61 18.14 -33.46 -10.84
C ARG A 61 17.70 -32.59 -12.05
N LYS A 62 16.84 -31.59 -11.83
CA LYS A 62 16.33 -30.62 -12.81
C LYS A 62 16.23 -29.25 -12.16
N THR A 63 16.77 -28.22 -12.81
CA THR A 63 16.52 -26.81 -12.47
C THR A 63 15.01 -26.57 -12.44
N LEU A 64 14.46 -26.26 -11.26
CA LEU A 64 13.04 -25.92 -11.09
C LEU A 64 12.80 -24.50 -11.64
N THR A 65 12.45 -24.40 -12.92
CA THR A 65 12.11 -23.13 -13.55
C THR A 65 10.64 -22.77 -13.26
N PRO A 66 10.36 -21.61 -12.62
CA PRO A 66 8.99 -21.21 -12.33
C PRO A 66 8.16 -21.01 -13.60
N TYR A 67 7.00 -21.66 -13.68
CA TYR A 67 6.02 -21.38 -14.73
C TYR A 67 5.27 -20.09 -14.41
N THR A 68 5.43 -19.07 -15.25
CA THR A 68 4.79 -17.77 -15.03
C THR A 68 3.37 -17.76 -15.59
N MET A 69 2.41 -17.32 -14.79
CA MET A 69 1.03 -17.10 -15.25
C MET A 69 0.37 -15.91 -14.56
N ARG A 70 -0.83 -15.54 -15.03
CA ARG A 70 -1.70 -14.54 -14.42
C ARG A 70 -3.02 -15.15 -14.03
N VAL A 71 -3.53 -14.77 -12.88
CA VAL A 71 -4.85 -15.16 -12.39
C VAL A 71 -5.87 -14.11 -12.84
N PRO A 72 -7.13 -14.48 -13.13
CA PRO A 72 -8.21 -13.52 -13.28
C PRO A 72 -8.33 -12.57 -12.07
N ARG A 73 -8.83 -11.35 -12.28
CA ARG A 73 -9.10 -10.44 -11.16
C ARG A 73 -10.26 -10.98 -10.31
N LYS A 74 -10.18 -10.81 -8.99
CA LYS A 74 -11.21 -11.26 -8.03
C LYS A 74 -11.57 -12.75 -8.17
N CYS A 75 -10.58 -13.60 -8.42
CA CYS A 75 -10.72 -15.05 -8.52
C CYS A 75 -11.13 -15.64 -7.17
N SER A 76 -12.22 -16.40 -7.15
CA SER A 76 -12.71 -17.12 -5.97
C SER A 76 -11.87 -18.35 -5.63
N GLU A 77 -12.14 -18.97 -4.48
CA GLU A 77 -11.49 -20.23 -4.05
C GLU A 77 -11.59 -21.31 -5.14
N ARG A 78 -12.80 -21.53 -5.68
CA ARG A 78 -13.05 -22.47 -6.79
C ARG A 78 -12.27 -22.11 -8.05
N CYS A 79 -12.16 -20.81 -8.36
CA CYS A 79 -11.38 -20.34 -9.49
C CYS A 79 -9.89 -20.67 -9.33
N TYR A 80 -9.30 -20.50 -8.13
CA TYR A 80 -7.91 -20.92 -7.87
C TYR A 80 -7.72 -22.43 -8.03
N GLN A 81 -8.66 -23.23 -7.51
CA GLN A 81 -8.64 -24.68 -7.66
C GLN A 81 -8.78 -25.12 -9.12
N SER A 82 -9.57 -24.43 -9.94
CA SER A 82 -9.76 -24.82 -11.34
C SER A 82 -8.65 -24.32 -12.27
N CYS A 83 -8.10 -23.12 -12.04
CA CYS A 83 -7.14 -22.51 -12.97
C CYS A 83 -5.68 -22.57 -12.53
N VAL A 84 -5.38 -22.57 -11.23
CA VAL A 84 -3.99 -22.57 -10.73
C VAL A 84 -3.54 -23.95 -10.30
N LEU A 85 -4.38 -24.70 -9.56
CA LEU A 85 -4.00 -26.01 -9.02
C LEU A 85 -3.54 -27.01 -10.10
N PRO A 86 -4.21 -27.17 -11.26
CA PRO A 86 -3.76 -28.12 -12.28
C PRO A 86 -2.38 -27.74 -12.86
N VAL A 87 -2.12 -26.44 -13.00
CA VAL A 87 -0.83 -25.93 -13.46
C VAL A 87 0.25 -26.17 -12.41
N LEU A 88 -0.07 -25.93 -11.13
CA LEU A 88 0.83 -26.17 -10.01
C LEU A 88 1.22 -27.65 -9.90
N LEU A 89 0.26 -28.57 -10.02
CA LEU A 89 0.52 -30.01 -10.00
C LEU A 89 1.40 -30.46 -11.17
N LYS A 90 1.19 -29.89 -12.36
CA LYS A 90 1.97 -30.22 -13.57
C LYS A 90 3.37 -29.62 -13.59
N ARG A 91 3.53 -28.39 -13.09
CA ARG A 91 4.78 -27.60 -13.22
C ARG A 91 5.60 -27.56 -11.93
N HIS A 92 5.02 -27.97 -10.79
CA HIS A 92 5.56 -27.93 -9.43
C HIS A 92 5.87 -26.54 -8.86
N VAL A 93 6.28 -25.58 -9.70
CA VAL A 93 6.57 -24.21 -9.31
C VAL A 93 5.83 -23.25 -10.25
N VAL A 94 4.98 -22.40 -9.66
CA VAL A 94 4.19 -21.41 -10.39
C VAL A 94 4.47 -20.01 -9.83
N GLN A 95 4.79 -19.08 -10.72
CA GLN A 95 4.95 -17.66 -10.39
C GLN A 95 3.73 -16.88 -10.89
N LEU A 96 2.92 -16.41 -9.95
CA LEU A 96 1.77 -15.57 -10.25
C LEU A 96 2.22 -14.11 -10.35
N THR A 97 2.12 -13.54 -11.54
CA THR A 97 2.55 -12.15 -11.81
C THR A 97 1.40 -11.17 -11.76
N LYS A 98 1.70 -9.89 -11.47
CA LYS A 98 0.70 -8.81 -11.30
C LYS A 98 -0.40 -9.25 -10.34
N PHE A 99 0.00 -9.65 -9.14
CA PHE A 99 -0.87 -10.32 -8.17
C PHE A 99 -1.78 -9.34 -7.40
N ASP A 100 -1.88 -8.09 -7.85
CA ASP A 100 -2.83 -7.10 -7.36
C ASP A 100 -4.28 -7.53 -7.68
N TYR A 101 -5.16 -7.45 -6.68
CA TYR A 101 -6.59 -7.72 -6.81
C TYR A 101 -6.96 -9.08 -7.44
N ARG A 102 -6.14 -10.12 -7.21
CA ARG A 102 -6.36 -11.46 -7.78
C ARG A 102 -7.23 -12.36 -6.94
N LEU A 103 -7.23 -12.22 -5.62
CA LEU A 103 -8.13 -12.94 -4.75
C LEU A 103 -9.46 -12.20 -4.61
N ALA A 104 -10.57 -12.93 -4.63
CA ALA A 104 -11.90 -12.36 -4.38
C ALA A 104 -11.98 -11.77 -2.96
N ASN A 105 -12.77 -10.70 -2.80
CA ASN A 105 -13.01 -10.11 -1.48
C ASN A 105 -13.99 -10.92 -0.63
N ARG A 106 -14.89 -11.70 -1.25
CA ARG A 106 -15.81 -12.59 -0.54
C ARG A 106 -15.17 -13.97 -0.46
N LEU A 107 -14.66 -14.31 0.73
CA LEU A 107 -14.04 -15.58 1.06
C LEU A 107 -14.77 -16.19 2.25
N ASN A 108 -14.61 -17.51 2.42
CA ASN A 108 -15.05 -18.19 3.63
C ASN A 108 -14.43 -17.57 4.89
N LEU A 109 -15.16 -17.65 6.01
CA LEU A 109 -14.83 -16.92 7.25
C LEU A 109 -13.40 -17.18 7.73
N ASP A 110 -12.94 -18.43 7.67
CA ASP A 110 -11.59 -18.78 8.14
C ASP A 110 -10.48 -18.20 7.26
N LEU A 111 -10.73 -18.09 5.95
CA LEU A 111 -9.78 -17.44 5.03
C LEU A 111 -9.77 -15.92 5.23
N GLN A 112 -10.91 -15.31 5.59
CA GLN A 112 -10.93 -13.90 5.98
C GLN A 112 -10.16 -13.67 7.28
N LYS A 113 -10.36 -14.54 8.29
CA LYS A 113 -9.58 -14.49 9.54
C LYS A 113 -8.08 -14.64 9.26
N LEU A 114 -7.68 -15.57 8.39
CA LEU A 114 -6.29 -15.69 7.95
C LEU A 114 -5.79 -14.42 7.26
N ARG A 115 -6.57 -13.85 6.34
CA ARG A 115 -6.24 -12.60 5.65
C ARG A 115 -5.98 -11.47 6.65
N CYS A 116 -6.85 -11.30 7.64
CA CYS A 116 -6.68 -10.31 8.71
C CYS A 116 -5.43 -10.59 9.54
N ARG A 117 -5.24 -11.82 10.03
CA ARG A 117 -4.07 -12.16 10.86
C ARG A 117 -2.75 -11.93 10.13
N VAL A 118 -2.69 -12.24 8.84
CA VAL A 118 -1.51 -11.96 8.01
C VAL A 118 -1.26 -10.46 7.93
N ASN A 119 -2.30 -9.68 7.63
CA ASN A 119 -2.19 -8.24 7.45
C ASN A 119 -1.74 -7.49 8.71
N TYR A 120 -2.26 -7.87 9.88
CA TYR A 120 -2.03 -7.14 11.13
C TYR A 120 -0.93 -7.71 12.01
N TYR A 121 -0.64 -9.02 11.91
CA TYR A 121 0.32 -9.68 12.81
C TYR A 121 1.49 -10.31 12.08
N ALA A 122 1.29 -11.00 10.95
CA ALA A 122 2.40 -11.69 10.28
C ALA A 122 3.35 -10.73 9.53
N LEU A 123 2.81 -9.63 8.99
CA LEU A 123 3.58 -8.62 8.26
C LEU A 123 4.12 -7.55 9.21
N LYS A 124 5.04 -7.96 10.08
CA LYS A 124 5.77 -7.07 10.99
C LYS A 124 6.89 -6.36 10.20
N PHE A 125 7.03 -5.04 10.36
CA PHE A 125 8.14 -4.30 9.76
C PHE A 125 9.49 -4.70 10.39
N THR A 126 10.59 -4.44 9.67
CA THR A 126 11.95 -4.60 10.20
C THR A 126 12.23 -3.65 11.36
N ASP A 127 13.15 -4.03 12.24
CA ASP A 127 13.47 -3.25 13.44
C ASP A 127 13.91 -1.81 13.13
N PRO A 128 14.74 -1.50 12.10
CA PRO A 128 15.06 -0.11 11.74
C PRO A 128 13.84 0.75 11.42
N ILE A 129 12.86 0.19 10.69
CA ILE A 129 11.61 0.89 10.36
C ILE A 129 10.77 1.10 11.63
N LEU A 130 10.67 0.07 12.48
CA LEU A 130 9.92 0.16 13.74
C LEU A 130 10.51 1.18 14.70
N GLU A 131 11.83 1.21 14.86
CA GLU A 131 12.54 2.15 15.73
C GLU A 131 12.37 3.59 15.25
N MET A 132 12.56 3.83 13.95
CA MET A 132 12.37 5.16 13.39
C MET A 132 10.90 5.60 13.47
N GLY A 133 9.96 4.72 13.15
CA GLY A 133 8.53 4.99 13.28
C GLY A 133 8.11 5.33 14.72
N LYS A 134 8.63 4.60 15.73
CA LYS A 134 8.42 4.92 17.15
C LYS A 134 8.97 6.30 17.51
N ARG A 135 10.14 6.67 16.98
CA ARG A 135 10.73 8.00 17.22
C ARG A 135 9.88 9.12 16.63
N LEU A 136 9.36 8.95 15.40
CA LEU A 136 8.42 9.90 14.78
C LEU A 136 7.15 10.07 15.61
N VAL A 137 6.57 8.96 16.09
CA VAL A 137 5.38 8.95 16.96
C VAL A 137 5.65 9.69 18.27
N GLN A 138 6.78 9.44 18.91
CA GLN A 138 7.17 10.14 20.14
C GLN A 138 7.27 11.64 19.89
N ARG A 139 7.87 12.08 18.77
CA ARG A 139 7.97 13.50 18.40
C ARG A 139 6.62 14.14 18.15
N MET A 140 5.70 13.44 17.48
CA MET A 140 4.32 13.91 17.34
C MET A 140 3.63 14.06 18.70
N ARG A 141 3.81 13.08 19.60
CA ARG A 141 3.23 13.12 20.96
C ARG A 141 3.82 14.21 21.85
N MET A 142 5.07 14.61 21.63
CA MET A 142 5.69 15.75 22.32
C MET A 142 5.10 17.09 21.88
N LYS A 143 4.62 17.20 20.64
CA LYS A 143 3.95 18.40 20.14
C LYS A 143 2.52 18.51 20.69
N SER A 144 1.81 17.38 20.72
CA SER A 144 0.50 17.28 21.35
C SER A 144 0.22 15.85 21.78
N LYS A 145 -0.39 15.69 22.96
CA LYS A 145 -0.85 14.38 23.46
C LYS A 145 -1.72 13.64 22.43
N HIS A 146 -2.49 14.40 21.65
CA HIS A 146 -3.38 13.90 20.61
C HIS A 146 -3.15 14.65 19.29
N TYR A 147 -3.14 13.92 18.19
CA TYR A 147 -3.01 14.47 16.85
C TYR A 147 -3.89 13.70 15.87
N ILE A 148 -4.23 14.36 14.77
CA ILE A 148 -4.92 13.74 13.63
C ILE A 148 -3.86 13.22 12.68
N ALA A 149 -3.97 11.97 12.25
CA ALA A 149 -3.23 11.47 11.12
C ALA A 149 -4.11 11.49 9.86
N LEU A 150 -3.60 12.11 8.81
CA LEU A 150 -4.23 12.20 7.51
C LEU A 150 -3.39 11.41 6.51
N HIS A 151 -3.95 10.36 5.95
CA HIS A 151 -3.37 9.72 4.77
C HIS A 151 -3.96 10.38 3.53
N LEU A 152 -3.18 11.27 2.90
CA LEU A 152 -3.61 12.10 1.79
C LEU A 152 -3.15 11.45 0.48
N ARG A 153 -4.08 10.78 -0.21
CA ARG A 153 -3.77 10.00 -1.42
C ARG A 153 -4.03 10.79 -2.71
N PHE A 154 -3.33 11.93 -2.82
CA PHE A 154 -3.48 12.90 -3.91
C PHE A 154 -2.29 12.90 -4.90
N GLU A 155 -1.70 11.73 -5.16
CA GLU A 155 -0.58 11.57 -6.08
C GLU A 155 -1.02 11.43 -7.56
N PRO A 156 -0.18 11.81 -8.54
CA PRO A 156 -0.55 11.82 -9.96
C PRO A 156 -1.12 10.50 -10.49
N ASP A 157 -0.63 9.35 -10.01
CA ASP A 157 -1.16 8.05 -10.45
C ASP A 157 -2.55 7.78 -9.92
N MET A 158 -2.84 8.17 -8.68
CA MET A 158 -4.15 8.03 -8.06
C MET A 158 -5.18 8.93 -8.73
N LEU A 159 -4.79 10.16 -9.07
CA LEU A 159 -5.65 11.07 -9.83
C LEU A 159 -5.88 10.56 -11.26
N ALA A 160 -4.84 10.01 -11.90
CA ALA A 160 -4.99 9.38 -13.21
C ALA A 160 -5.90 8.14 -13.16
N ILE A 161 -5.74 7.26 -12.16
CA ILE A 161 -6.51 6.01 -12.00
C ILE A 161 -7.96 6.26 -11.58
N SER A 162 -8.25 7.33 -10.85
CA SER A 162 -9.63 7.69 -10.50
C SER A 162 -10.43 8.19 -11.71
N GLY A 163 -9.75 8.72 -12.74
CA GLY A 163 -10.38 9.27 -13.93
C GLY A 163 -11.15 10.57 -13.67
N CYS A 164 -10.93 11.19 -12.52
CA CYS A 164 -11.56 12.43 -12.09
C CYS A 164 -10.89 13.65 -12.73
N TYR A 165 -11.60 14.78 -12.73
CA TYR A 165 -11.11 16.07 -13.18
C TYR A 165 -11.13 17.04 -12.01
N TYR A 166 -10.01 17.70 -11.76
CA TYR A 166 -9.79 18.57 -10.59
C TYR A 166 -9.72 20.05 -10.95
N GLY A 167 -10.15 20.40 -12.17
CA GLY A 167 -10.21 21.79 -12.61
C GLY A 167 -8.88 22.33 -13.14
N GLY A 168 -7.83 21.52 -13.28
CA GLY A 168 -6.50 21.97 -13.70
C GLY A 168 -6.34 22.26 -15.21
N GLY A 169 -7.44 22.31 -15.97
CA GLY A 169 -7.44 22.69 -17.39
C GLY A 169 -6.59 21.78 -18.28
N ASP A 170 -5.98 22.38 -19.30
CA ASP A 170 -5.13 21.67 -20.26
C ASP A 170 -3.84 21.15 -19.62
N LYS A 171 -3.35 21.81 -18.56
CA LYS A 171 -2.18 21.35 -17.79
C LYS A 171 -2.44 19.97 -17.19
N GLU A 172 -3.55 19.81 -16.45
CA GLU A 172 -3.93 18.51 -15.88
C GLU A 172 -4.11 17.44 -16.96
N ARG A 173 -4.77 17.78 -18.08
CA ARG A 173 -4.99 16.86 -19.20
C ARG A 173 -3.67 16.38 -19.81
N LYS A 174 -2.69 17.28 -19.96
CA LYS A 174 -1.37 16.99 -20.52
C LYS A 174 -0.52 16.14 -19.56
N GLU A 175 -0.57 16.42 -18.27
CA GLU A 175 0.24 15.74 -17.25
C GLU A 175 -0.33 14.36 -16.89
N LEU A 176 -1.65 14.26 -16.64
CA LEU A 176 -2.29 13.00 -16.22
C LEU A 176 -2.69 12.11 -17.40
N GLY A 177 -2.90 12.69 -18.60
CA GLY A 177 -3.30 11.97 -19.81
C GLY A 177 -2.40 10.78 -20.18
N PRO A 178 -1.06 10.94 -20.22
CA PRO A 178 -0.13 9.84 -20.48
C PRO A 178 -0.22 8.71 -19.43
N ILE A 179 -0.45 9.05 -18.16
CA ILE A 179 -0.59 8.07 -17.08
C ILE A 179 -1.90 7.30 -17.23
N ARG A 180 -3.01 7.99 -17.52
CA ARG A 180 -4.33 7.39 -17.81
C ARG A 180 -4.24 6.33 -18.92
N LYS A 181 -3.49 6.60 -19.99
CA LYS A 181 -3.27 5.66 -21.10
C LYS A 181 -2.55 4.37 -20.72
N ARG A 182 -1.77 4.34 -19.61
CA ARG A 182 -1.11 3.12 -19.14
C ARG A 182 -2.11 2.09 -18.62
N TRP A 183 -3.27 2.53 -18.15
CA TRP A 183 -4.32 1.67 -17.60
C TRP A 183 -5.42 1.42 -18.64
N LYS A 184 -5.21 0.43 -19.50
CA LYS A 184 -6.14 0.11 -20.60
C LYS A 184 -7.58 -0.22 -20.18
N THR A 185 -7.81 -0.64 -18.94
CA THR A 185 -9.15 -0.93 -18.40
C THR A 185 -9.87 0.30 -17.87
N LEU A 186 -9.21 1.46 -17.88
CA LEU A 186 -9.69 2.71 -17.30
C LEU A 186 -10.47 3.50 -18.37
N HIS A 187 -11.66 3.00 -18.71
CA HIS A 187 -12.59 3.67 -19.60
C HIS A 187 -13.47 4.62 -18.80
N THR A 188 -12.95 5.79 -18.44
CA THR A 188 -13.77 6.80 -17.76
C THR A 188 -14.30 7.79 -18.80
N SER A 189 -15.57 7.64 -19.18
CA SER A 189 -16.21 8.57 -20.12
C SER A 189 -16.75 9.84 -19.44
N ASN A 190 -16.88 9.85 -18.11
CA ASN A 190 -17.48 10.98 -17.37
C ASN A 190 -16.83 11.15 -15.98
N PRO A 191 -15.94 12.14 -15.81
CA PRO A 191 -15.29 12.45 -14.52
C PRO A 191 -16.27 12.80 -13.39
N ASP A 192 -17.34 13.54 -13.69
CA ASP A 192 -18.35 13.95 -12.70
C ASP A 192 -19.11 12.76 -12.11
N LYS A 193 -19.32 11.73 -12.94
CA LYS A 193 -19.93 10.48 -12.49
C LYS A 193 -19.06 9.77 -11.45
N GLU A 194 -17.74 9.74 -11.64
CA GLU A 194 -16.84 9.10 -10.67
C GLU A 194 -16.78 9.90 -9.37
N ARG A 195 -16.83 11.23 -9.44
CA ARG A 195 -16.91 12.11 -8.26
C ARG A 195 -18.19 11.90 -7.47
N ARG A 196 -19.35 11.88 -8.12
CA ARG A 196 -20.64 11.60 -7.46
C ARG A 196 -20.71 10.21 -6.81
N HIS A 197 -19.96 9.23 -7.31
CA HIS A 197 -19.87 7.90 -6.71
C HIS A 197 -18.83 7.81 -5.58
N GLY A 198 -18.19 8.91 -5.18
CA GLY A 198 -17.19 8.91 -4.11
C GLY A 198 -15.90 8.18 -4.48
N LYS A 199 -15.55 8.11 -5.77
CA LYS A 199 -14.33 7.43 -6.24
C LYS A 199 -13.14 8.36 -6.45
N CYS A 200 -13.38 9.68 -6.41
CA CYS A 200 -12.31 10.67 -6.52
C CYS A 200 -11.69 10.92 -5.15
N PRO A 201 -10.36 10.82 -5.02
CA PRO A 201 -9.64 11.40 -3.89
C PRO A 201 -10.08 12.85 -3.63
N LEU A 202 -10.17 13.23 -2.35
CA LEU A 202 -10.43 14.60 -1.96
C LEU A 202 -9.18 15.47 -2.19
N THR A 203 -9.37 16.71 -2.63
CA THR A 203 -8.26 17.68 -2.65
C THR A 203 -7.84 18.02 -1.21
N PRO A 204 -6.58 18.46 -0.98
CA PRO A 204 -6.16 18.91 0.35
C PRO A 204 -7.07 20.00 0.94
N GLU A 205 -7.60 20.89 0.10
CA GLU A 205 -8.60 21.89 0.50
C GLU A 205 -9.91 21.25 0.95
N GLU A 206 -10.47 20.33 0.15
CA GLU A 206 -11.70 19.60 0.50
C GLU A 206 -11.52 18.81 1.81
N VAL A 207 -10.36 18.19 2.02
CA VAL A 207 -10.01 17.53 3.29
C VAL A 207 -9.97 18.52 4.44
N GLY A 208 -9.33 19.67 4.27
CA GLY A 208 -9.26 20.70 5.29
C GLY A 208 -10.65 21.19 5.70
N LEU A 209 -11.50 21.50 4.72
CA LEU A 209 -12.89 21.92 4.96
C LEU A 209 -13.71 20.82 5.64
N MET A 210 -13.52 19.56 5.25
CA MET A 210 -14.15 18.42 5.92
C MET A 210 -13.75 18.34 7.39
N LEU A 211 -12.46 18.45 7.72
CA LEU A 211 -11.98 18.43 9.11
C LEU A 211 -12.53 19.59 9.93
N ARG A 212 -12.62 20.80 9.36
CA ARG A 212 -13.27 21.96 10.01
C ARG A 212 -14.75 21.69 10.28
N THR A 213 -15.45 21.07 9.33
CA THR A 213 -16.87 20.71 9.46
C THR A 213 -17.10 19.65 10.54
N LEU A 214 -16.14 18.75 10.76
CA LEU A 214 -16.14 17.78 11.86
C LEU A 214 -15.88 18.42 13.23
N GLY A 215 -15.62 19.73 13.29
CA GLY A 215 -15.43 20.48 14.53
C GLY A 215 -13.98 20.64 14.98
N TYR A 216 -12.99 20.27 14.15
CA TYR A 216 -11.59 20.44 14.51
C TYR A 216 -11.15 21.92 14.41
N GLY A 217 -10.61 22.44 15.51
CA GLY A 217 -9.98 23.76 15.61
C GLY A 217 -8.70 23.85 14.76
N ASN A 218 -8.24 25.07 14.48
CA ASN A 218 -7.01 25.29 13.69
C ASN A 218 -5.73 24.99 14.51
N ASP A 219 -5.86 24.91 15.83
CA ASP A 219 -4.83 24.56 16.79
C ASP A 219 -4.51 23.06 16.82
N VAL A 220 -5.35 22.20 16.21
CA VAL A 220 -5.09 20.77 16.17
C VAL A 220 -3.81 20.45 15.40
N ASN A 221 -3.03 19.51 15.95
CA ASN A 221 -1.81 19.04 15.30
C ASN A 221 -2.19 17.96 14.28
N ILE A 222 -1.77 18.13 13.03
CA ILE A 222 -2.04 17.18 11.95
C ILE A 222 -0.71 16.59 11.45
N TYR A 223 -0.65 15.27 11.42
CA TYR A 223 0.37 14.53 10.70
C TYR A 223 -0.17 14.14 9.32
N VAL A 224 0.50 14.55 8.24
CA VAL A 224 0.13 14.22 6.87
C VAL A 224 1.08 13.20 6.29
N ALA A 225 0.54 12.01 6.03
CA ALA A 225 1.16 10.92 5.30
C ALA A 225 0.77 11.02 3.82
N SER A 226 1.72 11.39 2.97
CA SER A 226 1.53 11.45 1.52
C SER A 226 2.83 11.10 0.79
N GLY A 227 2.70 10.63 -0.45
CA GLY A 227 3.77 10.68 -1.44
C GLY A 227 3.88 12.06 -2.09
N ASP A 228 4.25 12.07 -3.38
CA ASP A 228 4.34 13.29 -4.18
C ASP A 228 2.94 13.82 -4.52
N VAL A 229 2.48 14.81 -3.75
CA VAL A 229 1.17 15.45 -3.96
C VAL A 229 1.13 16.18 -5.29
N TYR A 230 0.09 15.93 -6.10
CA TYR A 230 -0.08 16.60 -7.39
C TYR A 230 -0.27 18.13 -7.19
N GLY A 231 0.57 18.92 -7.88
CA GLY A 231 0.65 20.37 -7.70
C GLY A 231 1.46 20.82 -6.47
N GLY A 232 1.97 19.88 -5.67
CA GLY A 232 2.92 20.14 -4.59
C GLY A 232 2.41 21.13 -3.54
N GLU A 233 3.26 22.09 -3.20
CA GLU A 233 3.04 23.07 -2.15
C GLU A 233 1.84 24.00 -2.41
N GLU A 234 1.58 24.35 -3.68
CA GLU A 234 0.39 25.16 -4.05
C GLU A 234 -0.90 24.44 -3.66
N THR A 235 -0.98 23.13 -3.93
CA THR A 235 -2.16 22.31 -3.59
C THR A 235 -2.28 22.09 -2.08
N LEU A 236 -1.17 22.04 -1.34
CA LEU A 236 -1.17 21.86 0.12
C LEU A 236 -1.44 23.17 0.88
N ALA A 237 -1.24 24.33 0.26
CA ALA A 237 -1.36 25.63 0.92
C ALA A 237 -2.71 25.87 1.60
N PRO A 238 -3.87 25.57 0.99
CA PRO A 238 -5.17 25.74 1.66
C PRO A 238 -5.31 24.88 2.92
N LEU A 239 -4.83 23.63 2.88
CA LEU A 239 -4.87 22.73 4.04
C LEU A 239 -4.02 23.29 5.20
N ARG A 240 -2.82 23.81 4.91
CA ARG A 240 -1.95 24.45 5.92
C ARG A 240 -2.52 25.75 6.45
N ALA A 241 -3.23 26.53 5.63
CA ALA A 241 -3.90 27.74 6.09
C ALA A 241 -5.02 27.42 7.10
N LEU A 242 -5.75 26.32 6.88
CA LEU A 242 -6.77 25.85 7.81
C LEU A 242 -6.19 25.21 9.08
N PHE A 243 -5.02 24.55 8.95
CA PHE A 243 -4.35 23.83 10.03
C PHE A 243 -2.84 24.14 10.04
N PRO A 244 -2.41 25.24 10.68
CA PRO A 244 -1.01 25.67 10.72
C PRO A 244 -0.07 24.68 11.43
N ASN A 245 -0.57 23.87 12.38
CA ASN A 245 0.19 22.81 13.05
C ASN A 245 0.29 21.55 12.18
N PHE A 246 0.87 21.73 10.99
CA PHE A 246 1.01 20.73 9.94
C PHE A 246 2.39 20.07 9.99
N TYR A 247 2.42 18.74 10.06
CA TYR A 247 3.64 17.96 10.16
C TYR A 247 3.66 16.82 9.16
N THR A 248 4.84 16.56 8.59
CA THR A 248 5.19 15.34 7.85
C THR A 248 6.41 14.70 8.49
N LYS A 249 6.73 13.46 8.12
CA LYS A 249 8.00 12.79 8.46
C LYS A 249 9.22 13.71 8.23
N ASP A 250 9.26 14.45 7.14
CA ASP A 250 10.36 15.34 6.76
C ASP A 250 10.47 16.59 7.65
N THR A 251 9.36 17.02 8.28
CA THR A 251 9.38 18.15 9.22
C THR A 251 9.69 17.77 10.66
N ILE A 252 9.53 16.48 11.00
CA ILE A 252 9.72 15.98 12.39
C ILE A 252 10.93 15.07 12.52
N ALA A 253 11.65 14.77 11.44
CA ALA A 253 12.94 14.09 11.46
C ALA A 253 13.99 14.87 10.67
N SER A 254 15.25 14.66 11.03
CA SER A 254 16.34 15.23 10.25
C SER A 254 16.55 14.45 8.95
N LYS A 255 17.23 15.07 7.98
CA LYS A 255 17.56 14.40 6.72
C LYS A 255 18.45 13.18 6.95
N GLU A 256 19.36 13.26 7.92
CA GLU A 256 20.30 12.19 8.28
C GLU A 256 19.56 11.00 8.88
N GLU A 257 18.52 11.22 9.70
CA GLU A 257 17.71 10.15 10.25
C GLU A 257 16.86 9.42 9.19
N LEU A 258 16.43 10.15 8.15
CA LEU A 258 15.62 9.60 7.06
C LEU A 258 16.44 9.00 5.92
N GLU A 259 17.73 9.33 5.81
CA GLU A 259 18.63 8.87 4.74
C GLU A 259 18.57 7.34 4.49
N PRO A 260 18.55 6.47 5.53
CA PRO A 260 18.50 5.02 5.31
C PRO A 260 17.20 4.52 4.65
N PHE A 261 16.16 5.35 4.61
CA PHE A 261 14.83 5.03 4.11
C PHE A 261 14.45 5.82 2.87
N SER A 262 14.98 7.03 2.70
CA SER A 262 14.52 8.05 1.73
C SER A 262 14.62 7.60 0.27
N SER A 263 15.60 6.73 -0.05
CA SER A 263 15.77 6.15 -1.39
C SER A 263 14.68 5.12 -1.75
N PHE A 264 13.81 4.76 -0.81
CA PHE A 264 12.83 3.68 -0.96
C PHE A 264 11.44 4.12 -0.53
N SER A 265 10.56 4.39 -1.50
CA SER A 265 9.17 4.85 -1.26
C SER A 265 8.38 3.97 -0.30
N SER A 266 8.59 2.64 -0.33
CA SER A 266 7.89 1.65 0.48
C SER A 266 8.35 1.69 1.94
N ARG A 267 9.63 2.01 2.17
CA ARG A 267 10.17 2.18 3.53
C ARG A 267 9.69 3.50 4.11
N MET A 268 9.69 4.57 3.32
CA MET A 268 9.11 5.86 3.72
C MET A 268 7.61 5.74 4.03
N ALA A 269 6.85 5.03 3.21
CA ALA A 269 5.44 4.76 3.46
C ALA A 269 5.21 3.88 4.71
N ALA A 270 6.13 2.98 5.04
CA ALA A 270 6.05 2.20 6.27
C ALA A 270 6.21 3.07 7.53
N LEU A 271 7.07 4.10 7.48
CA LEU A 271 7.18 5.08 8.56
C LEU A 271 5.86 5.85 8.74
N ASP A 272 5.30 6.36 7.64
CA ASP A 272 4.00 7.04 7.64
C ASP A 272 2.90 6.14 8.23
N PHE A 273 2.85 4.87 7.81
CA PHE A 273 1.89 3.90 8.31
C PHE A 273 1.96 3.76 9.84
N ILE A 274 3.16 3.68 10.42
CA ILE A 274 3.34 3.55 11.87
C ILE A 274 2.81 4.79 12.60
N VAL A 275 3.10 6.00 12.09
CA VAL A 275 2.62 7.25 12.70
C VAL A 275 1.10 7.35 12.62
N CYS A 276 0.51 6.95 11.49
CA CYS A 276 -0.93 6.92 11.29
C CYS A 276 -1.63 5.91 12.19
N LEU A 277 -1.06 4.72 12.38
CA LEU A 277 -1.64 3.64 13.17
C LEU A 277 -1.81 4.02 14.65
N ILE A 278 -0.92 4.88 15.17
CA ILE A 278 -0.87 5.23 16.59
C ILE A 278 -1.64 6.53 16.90
N ALA A 279 -2.10 7.24 15.87
CA ALA A 279 -2.89 8.46 16.03
C ALA A 279 -4.25 8.18 16.70
N GLN A 280 -4.80 9.19 17.39
CA GLN A 280 -6.12 9.05 18.02
C GLN A 280 -7.22 8.92 16.97
N HIS A 281 -7.10 9.68 15.88
CA HIS A 281 -7.97 9.59 14.71
C HIS A 281 -7.10 9.53 13.47
N CYS A 282 -7.31 8.50 12.65
CA CYS A 282 -6.70 8.38 11.33
C CYS A 282 -7.81 8.49 10.28
N HIS A 283 -7.73 9.52 9.44
CA HIS A 283 -8.62 9.70 8.30
C HIS A 283 -7.89 9.31 7.01
N VAL A 284 -8.50 8.41 6.25
CA VAL A 284 -8.04 8.05 4.89
C VAL A 284 -8.91 8.84 3.93
N CYS A 285 -8.30 9.77 3.20
CA CYS A 285 -8.99 10.70 2.31
C CYS A 285 -8.56 10.50 0.85
#